data_AF-A0A849QDM6-F1
#
_entry.id   AF-A0A849QDM6-F1
#
_cell.length_a   1.000
_cell.length_b   1.000
_cell.length_c   1.000
_cell.angle_alpha   90.00
_cell.angle_beta   90.00
_cell.angle_gamma   90.00
#
_symmetry.space_group_name_H-M   'P 1'
#
loop_
_entity.id
_entity.type
_entity.pdbx_description
1 polymer ?
#
loop_
_entity_poly.entity_id
_entity_poly.type
_entity_poly.pdbx_seq_one_letter_code
_entity_poly.pdbx_strand_id
1 'polypeptide(L)'
;MDQEILDKINNYIFPLCDKFKTVVKSVYIAGSAVRKKDYVAGSDIDILMIIDDTRDDFDRRVIDLINMNLREISKMAMEKDKLDLHMQAPKPLTVFWDMVRSGQPWIITQMRDALILYDPSGYIKPIQLLLNEGKLSGTRERAQTLINDAPKKLGEARKIFLDDVTSDLLSAMVESAQAVLMFSGVAPPAAKNIGKELTKKFVDTKIIPARIVKDYEIMYETTRKIDHGEISHVSGREIEKYIGVVSEFIESMEKLFNVLDFMNKKKMVNAAYDKTIDACGSALKKAGKTKPKNHSEILKHFKIHFIDTGLVSKDHLEILKKMHSNKKAFDSGNVSDISEDEIYSSNVYATNLQNAIGDVKIGNGTKKSSPKKQKGKK
;
A
#
# COMPACT_ATOMS: atom_id res chain seq x y z
N MET A 1 -29.65 -15.44 47.20
CA MET A 1 -30.44 -16.67 47.46
C MET A 1 -29.47 -17.75 47.93
N ASP A 2 -29.77 -18.38 49.06
CA ASP A 2 -28.87 -19.34 49.70
C ASP A 2 -28.92 -20.70 49.00
N GLN A 3 -27.80 -21.43 49.06
CA GLN A 3 -27.65 -22.73 48.41
C GLN A 3 -28.72 -23.74 48.85
N GLU A 4 -29.10 -23.71 50.13
CA GLU A 4 -30.14 -24.60 50.67
C GLU A 4 -31.52 -24.40 49.98
N ILE A 5 -31.87 -23.16 49.66
CA ILE A 5 -33.12 -22.83 48.96
C ILE A 5 -33.03 -23.31 47.51
N LEU A 6 -31.89 -23.10 46.85
CA LEU A 6 -31.65 -23.57 45.49
C LEU A 6 -31.76 -25.10 45.40
N ASP A 7 -31.19 -25.82 46.37
CA ASP A 7 -31.24 -27.28 46.42
C ASP A 7 -32.68 -27.78 46.63
N LYS A 8 -33.47 -27.12 47.50
CA LYS A 8 -34.90 -27.41 47.67
C LYS A 8 -35.67 -27.20 46.36
N ILE A 9 -35.48 -26.07 45.68
CA ILE A 9 -36.12 -25.79 44.39
C ILE A 9 -35.73 -26.86 43.36
N ASN A 10 -34.44 -27.22 43.31
CA ASN A 10 -33.95 -28.21 42.36
C ASN A 10 -34.56 -29.60 42.59
N ASN A 11 -34.81 -30.01 43.84
CA ASN A 11 -35.49 -31.27 44.16
C ASN A 11 -36.91 -31.36 43.57
N TYR A 12 -37.59 -30.21 43.44
CA TYR A 12 -38.91 -30.13 42.81
C TYR A 12 -38.84 -30.11 41.28
N ILE A 13 -37.85 -29.43 40.72
CA ILE A 13 -37.72 -29.20 39.27
C ILE A 13 -37.07 -30.39 38.56
N PHE A 14 -36.06 -31.02 39.16
CA PHE A 14 -35.27 -32.07 38.53
C PHE A 14 -36.10 -33.27 38.02
N PRO A 15 -37.09 -33.81 38.76
CA PRO A 15 -37.91 -34.91 38.27
C PRO A 15 -38.68 -34.57 36.98
N LEU A 16 -39.10 -33.31 36.84
CA LEU A 16 -39.75 -32.83 35.61
C LEU A 16 -38.74 -32.76 34.46
N CYS A 17 -37.54 -32.22 34.72
CA CYS A 17 -36.46 -32.16 33.75
C CYS A 17 -36.06 -33.56 33.27
N ASP A 18 -35.96 -34.57 34.15
CA ASP A 18 -35.64 -35.94 33.75
C ASP A 18 -36.76 -36.58 32.91
N LYS A 19 -38.02 -36.41 33.33
CA LYS A 19 -39.20 -36.88 32.60
C LYS A 19 -39.30 -36.30 31.18
N PHE A 20 -38.93 -35.03 31.00
CA PHE A 20 -38.98 -34.32 29.72
C PHE A 20 -37.60 -33.98 29.15
N LYS A 21 -36.56 -34.75 29.49
CA LYS A 21 -35.15 -34.42 29.21
C LYS A 21 -34.80 -34.15 27.75
N THR A 22 -35.56 -34.74 26.83
CA THR A 22 -35.33 -34.57 25.39
C THR A 22 -35.91 -33.23 24.91
N VAL A 23 -36.95 -32.71 25.59
CA VAL A 23 -37.68 -31.48 25.23
C VAL A 23 -37.19 -30.28 26.04
N VAL A 24 -37.00 -30.43 27.35
CA VAL A 24 -36.52 -29.34 28.23
C VAL A 24 -35.03 -29.14 28.04
N LYS A 25 -34.64 -27.95 27.57
CA LYS A 25 -33.23 -27.62 27.27
C LYS A 25 -32.56 -26.81 28.36
N SER A 26 -33.34 -26.00 29.07
CA SER A 26 -32.83 -25.14 30.13
C SER A 26 -33.95 -24.77 31.12
N VAL A 27 -33.61 -24.63 32.39
CA VAL A 27 -34.44 -24.10 33.47
C VAL A 27 -33.57 -23.19 34.32
N TYR A 28 -34.03 -21.96 34.55
CA TYR A 28 -33.30 -20.97 35.32
C TYR A 28 -34.26 -20.11 36.14
N ILE A 29 -33.75 -19.59 37.26
CA ILE A 29 -34.43 -18.57 38.06
C ILE A 29 -34.02 -17.21 37.53
N ALA A 30 -34.97 -16.29 37.41
CA ALA A 30 -34.68 -14.89 37.12
C ALA A 30 -35.50 -13.98 38.04
N GLY A 31 -35.52 -12.68 37.74
CA GLY A 31 -36.39 -11.74 38.44
C GLY A 31 -35.83 -11.23 39.77
N SER A 32 -36.73 -10.73 40.61
CA SER A 32 -36.33 -9.96 41.80
C SER A 32 -35.69 -10.82 42.91
N ALA A 33 -36.01 -12.11 42.94
CA ALA A 33 -35.48 -13.09 43.90
C ALA A 33 -33.97 -13.34 43.74
N VAL A 34 -33.43 -13.15 42.52
CA VAL A 34 -31.98 -13.27 42.29
C VAL A 34 -31.25 -11.96 42.61
N ARG A 35 -31.87 -10.81 42.31
CA ARG A 35 -31.23 -9.50 42.47
C ARG A 35 -31.03 -9.06 43.93
N LYS A 36 -31.81 -9.60 44.87
CA LYS A 36 -31.67 -9.32 46.31
C LYS A 36 -30.62 -10.25 46.92
N LYS A 37 -29.70 -9.67 47.71
CA LYS A 37 -28.65 -10.44 48.42
C LYS A 37 -29.28 -11.45 49.40
N ASP A 38 -30.29 -11.01 50.13
CA ASP A 38 -31.03 -11.84 51.09
C ASP A 38 -32.40 -12.22 50.51
N TYR A 39 -32.72 -13.52 50.54
CA TYR A 39 -34.06 -13.99 50.21
C TYR A 39 -35.01 -13.56 51.33
N VAL A 40 -36.08 -12.84 50.96
CA VAL A 40 -37.15 -12.50 51.91
C VAL A 40 -38.21 -13.60 51.82
N ALA A 41 -38.46 -14.29 52.93
CA ALA A 41 -39.48 -15.34 53.01
C ALA A 41 -40.84 -14.82 52.49
N GLY A 42 -41.46 -15.59 51.59
CA GLY A 42 -42.69 -15.19 50.90
C GLY A 42 -42.48 -14.33 49.64
N SER A 43 -41.25 -14.11 49.20
CA SER A 43 -40.99 -13.52 47.88
C SER A 43 -41.26 -14.52 46.77
N ASP A 44 -41.88 -14.03 45.71
CA ASP A 44 -42.09 -14.77 44.48
C ASP A 44 -40.77 -15.09 43.76
N ILE A 45 -40.58 -16.36 43.38
CA ILE A 45 -39.43 -16.89 42.66
C ILE A 45 -39.84 -17.22 41.23
N ASP A 46 -39.47 -16.34 40.29
CA ASP A 46 -39.71 -16.54 38.86
C ASP A 46 -38.85 -17.68 38.31
N ILE A 47 -39.48 -18.79 37.93
CA ILE A 47 -38.82 -19.92 37.27
C ILE A 47 -39.20 -19.93 35.80
N LEU A 48 -38.18 -19.99 34.95
CA LEU A 48 -38.32 -20.02 33.50
C LEU A 48 -37.77 -21.31 32.92
N MET A 49 -38.44 -21.80 31.88
CA MET A 49 -38.09 -23.02 31.19
C MET A 49 -38.01 -22.77 29.68
N ILE A 50 -36.96 -23.30 29.05
CA ILE A 50 -36.78 -23.32 27.60
C ILE A 50 -37.02 -24.74 27.11
N ILE A 51 -37.89 -24.88 26.12
CA ILE A 51 -38.25 -26.14 25.48
C ILE A 51 -37.90 -26.12 23.99
N ASP A 52 -37.46 -27.25 23.45
CA ASP A 52 -37.05 -27.37 22.06
C ASP A 52 -38.22 -27.71 21.14
N ASP A 53 -38.73 -26.68 20.48
CA ASP A 53 -39.76 -26.75 19.44
C ASP A 53 -39.19 -26.91 18.03
N THR A 54 -37.87 -27.06 17.88
CA THR A 54 -37.21 -27.24 16.57
C THR A 54 -37.14 -28.69 16.12
N ARG A 55 -37.58 -29.62 16.98
CA ARG A 55 -37.55 -31.05 16.71
C ARG A 55 -38.65 -31.46 15.75
N ASP A 56 -38.34 -32.41 14.88
CA ASP A 56 -39.30 -32.97 13.92
C ASP A 56 -40.50 -33.66 14.60
N ASP A 57 -40.30 -34.22 15.80
CA ASP A 57 -41.31 -34.90 16.60
C ASP A 57 -41.98 -34.00 17.65
N PHE A 58 -41.82 -32.68 17.55
CA PHE A 58 -42.37 -31.76 18.55
C PHE A 58 -43.91 -31.70 18.48
N ASP A 59 -44.55 -32.11 19.57
CA ASP A 59 -45.99 -32.01 19.76
C ASP A 59 -46.33 -30.88 20.75
N ARG A 60 -47.14 -29.92 20.32
CA ARG A 60 -47.57 -28.78 21.16
C ARG A 60 -48.28 -29.21 22.44
N ARG A 61 -48.92 -30.39 22.47
CA ARG A 61 -49.56 -30.94 23.68
C ARG A 61 -48.58 -31.18 24.82
N VAL A 62 -47.28 -31.31 24.52
CA VAL A 62 -46.22 -31.42 25.53
C VAL A 62 -46.12 -30.13 26.36
N ILE A 63 -46.38 -28.96 25.78
CA ILE A 63 -46.39 -27.68 26.51
C ILE A 63 -47.48 -27.68 27.58
N ASP A 64 -48.69 -28.14 27.23
CA ASP A 64 -49.82 -28.23 28.16
C ASP A 64 -49.53 -29.22 29.29
N LEU A 65 -48.94 -30.36 28.96
CA LEU A 65 -48.53 -31.35 29.95
C LEU A 65 -47.46 -30.80 30.90
N ILE A 66 -46.44 -30.11 30.38
CA ILE A 66 -45.42 -29.45 31.20
C ILE A 66 -46.06 -28.40 32.11
N ASN A 67 -46.93 -27.54 31.58
CA ASN A 67 -47.66 -26.53 32.35
C ASN A 67 -48.49 -27.14 33.49
N MET A 68 -49.15 -28.28 33.26
CA MET A 68 -49.86 -29.00 34.31
C MET A 68 -48.92 -29.48 35.42
N ASN A 69 -47.77 -30.06 35.06
CA ASN A 69 -46.80 -30.53 36.06
C ASN A 69 -46.18 -29.35 36.83
N LEU A 70 -45.89 -28.23 36.16
CA LEU A 70 -45.37 -27.01 36.80
C LEU A 70 -46.34 -26.43 37.84
N ARG A 71 -47.65 -26.45 37.57
CA ARG A 71 -48.68 -26.03 38.54
C ARG A 71 -48.71 -26.91 39.79
N GLU A 72 -48.65 -28.23 39.61
CA GLU A 72 -48.59 -29.17 40.73
C GLU A 72 -47.30 -29.00 41.55
N ILE A 73 -46.17 -28.77 40.88
CA ILE A 73 -44.90 -28.48 41.54
C ILE A 73 -44.99 -27.22 42.41
N SER A 74 -45.50 -26.13 41.86
CA SER A 74 -45.67 -24.86 42.59
C SER A 74 -46.55 -25.06 43.84
N LYS A 75 -47.67 -25.79 43.72
CA LYS A 75 -48.54 -26.14 44.85
C LYS A 75 -47.82 -26.97 45.92
N MET A 76 -47.10 -28.02 45.53
CA MET A 76 -46.35 -28.87 46.46
C MET A 76 -45.26 -28.11 47.20
N ALA A 77 -44.51 -27.25 46.49
CA ALA A 77 -43.45 -26.42 47.08
C ALA A 77 -44.00 -25.41 48.09
N MET A 78 -45.15 -24.81 47.79
CA MET A 78 -45.86 -23.91 48.72
C MET A 78 -46.38 -24.65 49.96
N GLU A 79 -47.00 -25.82 49.78
CA GLU A 79 -47.58 -26.59 50.88
C GLU A 79 -46.51 -27.07 51.86
N LYS A 80 -45.43 -27.68 51.34
CA LYS A 80 -44.38 -28.35 52.13
C LYS A 80 -43.30 -27.40 52.65
N ASP A 81 -42.77 -26.56 51.77
CA ASP A 81 -41.58 -25.74 52.05
C ASP A 81 -41.85 -24.23 52.09
N LYS A 82 -43.12 -23.81 51.90
CA LYS A 82 -43.54 -22.40 51.86
C LYS A 82 -42.79 -21.58 50.81
N LEU A 83 -42.41 -22.23 49.70
CA LEU A 83 -41.76 -21.59 48.57
C LEU A 83 -42.80 -21.15 47.55
N ASP A 84 -42.86 -19.85 47.25
CA ASP A 84 -43.70 -19.29 46.19
C ASP A 84 -42.96 -19.37 44.85
N LEU A 85 -43.23 -20.42 44.08
CA LEU A 85 -42.62 -20.65 42.79
C LEU A 85 -43.56 -20.19 41.68
N HIS A 86 -43.34 -19.00 41.12
CA HIS A 86 -44.04 -18.54 39.94
C HIS A 86 -43.42 -19.10 38.67
N MET A 87 -44.02 -20.20 38.21
CA MET A 87 -43.63 -20.87 36.98
C MET A 87 -44.14 -20.08 35.77
N GLN A 88 -43.22 -19.50 35.01
CA GLN A 88 -43.54 -18.89 33.72
C GLN A 88 -43.88 -19.98 32.69
N ALA A 89 -44.74 -19.64 31.72
CA ALA A 89 -45.05 -20.56 30.63
C ALA A 89 -43.77 -21.00 29.90
N PRO A 90 -43.59 -22.31 29.61
CA PRO A 90 -42.45 -22.83 28.88
C PRO A 90 -42.25 -22.07 27.57
N LYS A 91 -41.04 -21.57 27.37
CA LYS A 91 -40.69 -20.76 26.21
C LYS A 91 -40.14 -21.66 25.10
N PRO A 92 -40.77 -21.68 23.91
CA PRO A 92 -40.20 -22.34 22.74
C PRO A 92 -38.81 -21.77 22.41
N LEU A 93 -37.89 -22.64 22.04
CA LEU A 93 -36.49 -22.32 21.74
C LEU A 93 -36.39 -21.32 20.58
N THR A 94 -37.22 -21.47 19.55
CA THR A 94 -37.29 -20.52 18.43
C THR A 94 -37.60 -19.10 18.90
N VAL A 95 -38.61 -18.96 19.77
CA VAL A 95 -39.04 -17.68 20.34
C VAL A 95 -37.98 -17.12 21.27
N PHE A 96 -37.35 -17.96 22.10
CA PHE A 96 -36.25 -17.55 22.97
C PHE A 96 -35.11 -16.92 22.18
N TRP A 97 -34.62 -17.59 21.13
CA TRP A 97 -33.54 -17.07 20.30
C TRP A 97 -33.92 -15.80 19.55
N ASP A 98 -35.16 -15.69 19.05
CA ASP A 98 -35.61 -14.47 18.41
C ASP A 98 -35.62 -13.28 19.38
N MET A 99 -36.05 -13.50 20.63
CA MET A 99 -36.01 -12.48 21.68
C MET A 99 -34.57 -12.07 22.04
N VAL A 100 -33.65 -13.03 22.16
CA VAL A 100 -32.23 -12.76 22.47
C VAL A 100 -31.57 -11.99 21.33
N ARG A 101 -31.78 -12.43 20.08
CA ARG A 101 -31.23 -11.80 18.87
C ARG A 101 -31.73 -10.37 18.69
N SER A 102 -33.02 -10.13 18.96
CA SER A 102 -33.63 -8.80 18.86
C SER A 102 -33.34 -7.90 20.07
N GLY A 103 -32.68 -8.42 21.11
CA GLY A 103 -32.33 -7.65 22.29
C GLY A 103 -33.53 -7.22 23.12
N GLN A 104 -34.60 -8.03 23.18
CA GLN A 104 -35.81 -7.63 23.90
C GLN A 104 -35.50 -7.35 25.38
N PRO A 105 -35.92 -6.19 25.94
CA PRO A 105 -35.52 -5.78 27.29
C PRO A 105 -35.80 -6.81 28.38
N TRP A 106 -36.91 -7.53 28.25
CA TRP A 106 -37.33 -8.55 29.20
C TRP A 106 -36.36 -9.73 29.25
N ILE A 107 -35.99 -10.33 28.10
CA ILE A 107 -35.07 -11.49 28.09
C ILE A 107 -33.66 -11.08 28.49
N ILE A 108 -33.21 -9.89 28.06
CA ILE A 108 -31.88 -9.37 28.40
C ILE A 108 -31.76 -9.15 29.91
N THR A 109 -32.80 -8.61 30.53
CA THR A 109 -32.83 -8.41 31.99
C THR A 109 -32.76 -9.74 32.73
N GLN A 110 -33.46 -10.77 32.23
CA GLN A 110 -33.40 -12.10 32.83
C GLN A 110 -32.04 -12.75 32.68
N MET A 111 -31.45 -12.70 31.48
CA MET A 111 -30.16 -13.33 31.22
C MET A 111 -29.06 -12.76 32.11
N ARG A 112 -29.07 -11.44 32.37
CA ARG A 112 -28.09 -10.78 33.24
C ARG A 112 -27.95 -11.46 34.61
N ASP A 113 -29.09 -11.78 35.22
CA ASP A 113 -29.18 -12.31 36.58
C ASP A 113 -29.68 -13.75 36.61
N ALA A 114 -29.60 -14.51 35.52
CA ALA A 114 -30.13 -15.87 35.50
C ALA A 114 -29.30 -16.81 36.41
N LEU A 115 -29.96 -17.47 37.37
CA LEU A 115 -29.40 -18.59 38.12
C LEU A 115 -29.82 -19.89 37.47
N ILE A 116 -28.86 -20.70 37.05
CA ILE A 116 -29.11 -21.94 36.34
C ILE A 116 -29.55 -23.01 37.34
N LEU A 117 -30.71 -23.63 37.11
CA LEU A 117 -31.16 -24.85 37.81
C LEU A 117 -30.84 -26.11 37.01
N TYR A 118 -31.04 -26.04 35.69
CA TYR A 118 -30.79 -27.15 34.76
C TYR A 118 -30.45 -26.56 33.39
N ASP A 119 -29.27 -26.82 32.82
CA ASP A 119 -28.90 -26.30 31.48
C ASP A 119 -27.97 -27.27 30.76
N PRO A 120 -28.42 -28.51 30.44
CA PRO A 120 -27.60 -29.49 29.72
C PRO A 120 -27.15 -29.00 28.34
N SER A 121 -27.87 -28.04 27.77
CA SER A 121 -27.57 -27.45 26.46
C SER A 121 -26.54 -26.31 26.54
N GLY A 122 -26.24 -25.81 27.74
CA GLY A 122 -25.28 -24.75 27.96
C GLY A 122 -25.66 -23.42 27.31
N TYR A 123 -26.95 -23.06 27.24
CA TYR A 123 -27.40 -21.83 26.58
C TYR A 123 -27.19 -20.58 27.43
N ILE A 124 -27.42 -20.67 28.73
CA ILE A 124 -27.56 -19.47 29.58
C ILE A 124 -26.21 -18.80 29.82
N LYS A 125 -25.19 -19.59 30.16
CA LYS A 125 -23.86 -19.05 30.52
C LYS A 125 -23.16 -18.31 29.36
N PRO A 126 -23.14 -18.82 28.12
CA PRO A 126 -22.58 -18.07 26.99
C PRO A 126 -23.32 -16.77 26.72
N ILE A 127 -24.66 -16.75 26.81
CA ILE A 127 -25.45 -15.53 26.61
C ILE A 127 -25.09 -14.48 27.67
N GLN A 128 -24.92 -14.88 28.93
CA GLN A 128 -24.43 -14.00 30.00
C GLN A 128 -23.06 -13.38 29.68
N LEU A 129 -22.11 -14.20 29.21
CA LEU A 129 -20.78 -13.72 28.83
C LEU A 129 -20.84 -12.73 27.66
N LEU A 130 -21.60 -13.06 26.61
CA LEU A 130 -21.79 -12.19 25.45
C LEU A 130 -22.51 -10.88 25.82
N LEU A 131 -23.46 -10.92 26.75
CA LEU A 131 -24.13 -9.74 27.27
C LEU A 131 -23.13 -8.82 27.99
N ASN A 132 -22.32 -9.39 28.89
CA ASN A 132 -21.31 -8.64 29.66
C ASN A 132 -20.22 -8.04 28.78
N GLU A 133 -19.84 -8.73 27.70
CA GLU A 133 -18.91 -8.22 26.69
C GLU A 133 -19.55 -7.17 25.75
N GLY A 134 -20.86 -6.91 25.89
CA GLY A 134 -21.59 -5.99 25.02
C GLY A 134 -21.62 -6.47 23.56
N LYS A 135 -21.67 -7.79 23.34
CA LYS A 135 -21.75 -8.41 22.00
C LYS A 135 -23.17 -8.64 21.51
N LEU A 136 -24.16 -8.61 22.40
CA LEU A 136 -25.58 -8.75 22.04
C LEU A 136 -26.18 -7.41 21.60
N SER A 137 -26.80 -7.38 20.42
CA SER A 137 -27.47 -6.20 19.86
C SER A 137 -28.63 -5.72 20.73
N GLY A 138 -28.93 -4.42 20.70
CA GLY A 138 -30.06 -3.84 21.43
C GLY A 138 -29.87 -3.75 22.95
N THR A 139 -28.67 -4.01 23.47
CA THR A 139 -28.36 -4.00 24.91
C THR A 139 -27.66 -2.71 25.33
N ARG A 140 -27.78 -2.35 26.61
CA ARG A 140 -27.08 -1.20 27.20
C ARG A 140 -25.55 -1.39 27.14
N GLU A 141 -25.12 -2.61 27.38
CA GLU A 141 -23.73 -3.05 27.34
C GLU A 141 -23.13 -2.84 25.94
N ARG A 142 -23.86 -3.23 24.89
CA ARG A 142 -23.45 -2.95 23.50
C ARG A 142 -23.39 -1.45 23.20
N ALA A 143 -24.39 -0.68 23.63
CA ALA A 143 -24.39 0.76 23.46
C ALA A 143 -23.18 1.43 24.15
N GLN A 144 -22.84 0.97 25.36
CA GLN A 144 -21.67 1.45 26.10
C GLN A 144 -20.36 1.10 25.38
N THR A 145 -20.21 -0.13 24.89
CA THR A 145 -19.04 -0.55 24.10
C THR A 145 -18.89 0.32 22.85
N LEU A 146 -19.98 0.56 22.11
CA LEU A 146 -19.97 1.41 20.92
C LEU A 146 -19.51 2.85 21.22
N ILE A 147 -20.04 3.47 22.29
CA ILE A 147 -19.64 4.82 22.71
C ILE A 147 -18.17 4.85 23.16
N ASN A 148 -17.71 3.82 23.87
CA ASN A 148 -16.32 3.72 24.32
C ASN A 148 -15.33 3.49 23.17
N ASP A 149 -15.75 2.82 22.09
CA ASP A 149 -14.91 2.52 20.95
C ASP A 149 -14.86 3.67 19.91
N ALA A 150 -15.89 4.52 19.84
CA ALA A 150 -15.94 5.62 18.88
C ALA A 150 -14.71 6.56 18.94
N PRO A 151 -14.20 7.00 20.12
CA PRO A 151 -12.97 7.78 20.21
C PRO A 151 -11.73 7.04 19.70
N LYS A 152 -11.65 5.72 19.86
CA LYS A 152 -10.53 4.91 19.35
C LYS A 152 -10.51 4.94 17.83
N LYS A 153 -11.68 4.82 17.18
CA LYS A 153 -11.81 4.95 15.73
C LYS A 153 -11.38 6.32 15.21
N LEU A 154 -11.71 7.39 15.93
CA LEU A 154 -11.19 8.72 15.60
C LEU A 154 -9.66 8.78 15.77
N GLY A 155 -9.11 8.17 16.81
CA GLY A 155 -7.66 8.06 17.03
C GLY A 155 -6.94 7.30 15.90
N GLU A 156 -7.50 6.17 15.46
CA GLU A 156 -7.01 5.40 14.30
C GLU A 156 -6.97 6.27 13.04
N ALA A 157 -8.05 7.01 12.75
CA ALA A 157 -8.09 7.91 11.59
C ALA A 157 -7.03 9.02 11.65
N ARG A 158 -6.76 9.58 12.84
CA ARG A 158 -5.69 10.57 13.03
C ARG A 158 -4.30 9.96 12.86
N LYS A 159 -4.11 8.73 13.29
CA LYS A 159 -2.86 8.00 13.14
C LYS A 159 -2.51 7.78 11.67
N ILE A 160 -3.50 7.44 10.83
CA ILE A 160 -3.30 7.31 9.37
C ILE A 160 -2.74 8.62 8.78
N PHE A 161 -3.25 9.78 9.19
CA PHE A 161 -2.74 11.07 8.70
C PHE A 161 -1.30 11.35 9.14
N LEU A 162 -0.96 10.97 10.37
CA LEU A 162 0.38 11.15 10.92
C LEU A 162 1.37 10.20 10.26
N ASP A 163 1.11 8.90 10.35
CA ASP A 163 2.10 7.89 10.02
C ASP A 163 2.08 7.61 8.52
N ASP A 164 0.97 7.05 8.03
CA ASP A 164 0.88 6.52 6.66
C ASP A 164 1.00 7.65 5.62
N VAL A 165 0.20 8.71 5.75
CA VAL A 165 0.17 9.78 4.74
C VAL A 165 1.49 10.54 4.71
N THR A 166 2.08 10.93 5.85
CA THR A 166 3.33 11.70 5.80
C THR A 166 4.53 10.85 5.39
N SER A 167 4.54 9.56 5.69
CA SER A 167 5.55 8.61 5.23
C SER A 167 5.50 8.43 3.70
N ASP A 168 4.31 8.24 3.13
CA ASP A 168 4.14 8.09 1.68
C ASP A 168 4.54 9.37 0.92
N LEU A 169 4.19 10.54 1.46
CA LEU A 169 4.59 11.84 0.91
C LEU A 169 6.11 12.01 0.88
N LEU A 170 6.82 11.68 1.96
CA LEU A 170 8.28 11.71 1.97
C LEU A 170 8.86 10.68 0.98
N SER A 171 8.30 9.47 0.94
CA SER A 171 8.77 8.40 0.06
C SER A 171 8.71 8.80 -1.41
N ALA A 172 7.62 9.47 -1.83
CA ALA A 172 7.49 9.98 -3.20
C ALA A 172 8.58 11.03 -3.55
N MET A 173 8.95 11.90 -2.60
CA MET A 173 10.07 12.83 -2.81
C MET A 173 11.42 12.10 -2.84
N VAL A 174 11.61 11.08 -2.00
CA VAL A 174 12.84 10.26 -1.96
C VAL A 174 13.05 9.54 -3.29
N GLU A 175 12.04 8.85 -3.81
CA GLU A 175 12.13 8.08 -5.05
C GLU A 175 12.38 8.97 -6.27
N SER A 176 11.65 10.08 -6.39
CA SER A 176 11.84 11.05 -7.48
C SER A 176 13.24 11.69 -7.46
N ALA A 177 13.76 12.01 -6.27
CA ALA A 177 15.12 12.52 -6.12
C ALA A 177 16.21 11.46 -6.40
N GLN A 178 16.01 10.22 -5.95
CA GLN A 178 16.92 9.11 -6.24
C GLN A 178 17.00 8.84 -7.74
N ALA A 179 15.87 8.88 -8.45
CA ALA A 179 15.83 8.68 -9.90
C ALA A 179 16.73 9.67 -10.66
N VAL A 180 16.63 10.97 -10.38
CA VAL A 180 17.47 12.00 -11.05
C VAL A 180 18.94 11.93 -10.67
N LEU A 181 19.23 11.57 -9.41
CA LEU A 181 20.60 11.37 -8.93
C LEU A 181 21.26 10.16 -9.60
N MET A 182 20.54 9.03 -9.67
CA MET A 182 20.96 7.82 -10.39
C MET A 182 21.19 8.10 -11.87
N PHE A 183 20.26 8.82 -12.51
CA PHE A 183 20.40 9.22 -13.90
C PHE A 183 21.63 10.11 -14.14
N SER A 184 22.08 10.82 -13.11
CA SER A 184 23.30 11.64 -13.11
C SER A 184 24.56 10.88 -12.67
N GLY A 185 24.49 9.55 -12.52
CA GLY A 185 25.61 8.69 -12.14
C GLY A 185 25.95 8.70 -10.65
N VAL A 186 25.04 9.15 -9.79
CA VAL A 186 25.19 9.10 -8.33
C VAL A 186 24.43 7.88 -7.80
N ALA A 187 25.07 7.03 -7.00
CA ALA A 187 24.38 5.92 -6.34
C ALA A 187 23.23 6.45 -5.46
N PRO A 188 22.08 5.75 -5.38
CA PRO A 188 20.91 6.25 -4.66
C PRO A 188 21.24 6.51 -3.19
N PRO A 189 21.22 7.77 -2.72
CA PRO A 189 21.58 8.08 -1.35
C PRO A 189 20.42 7.75 -0.39
N ALA A 190 20.76 7.52 0.89
CA ALA A 190 19.76 7.46 1.96
C ALA A 190 18.99 8.79 2.08
N ALA A 191 17.74 8.74 2.54
CA ALA A 191 16.84 9.91 2.64
C ALA A 191 17.51 11.13 3.31
N LYS A 192 18.20 10.94 4.44
CA LYS A 192 18.93 12.01 5.15
C LYS A 192 19.99 12.74 4.33
N ASN A 193 20.51 12.11 3.27
CA ASN A 193 21.61 12.62 2.45
C ASN A 193 21.12 13.21 1.11
N ILE A 194 19.85 13.02 0.73
CA ILE A 194 19.31 13.48 -0.56
C ILE A 194 19.47 14.98 -0.73
N GLY A 195 19.11 15.80 0.27
CA GLY A 195 19.22 17.26 0.16
C GLY A 195 20.64 17.74 -0.14
N LYS A 196 21.63 17.14 0.52
CA LYS A 196 23.06 17.42 0.27
C LYS A 196 23.48 17.04 -1.15
N GLU A 197 23.10 15.87 -1.64
CA GLU A 197 23.48 15.42 -2.98
C GLU A 197 22.77 16.23 -4.09
N LEU A 198 21.49 16.55 -3.91
CA LEU A 198 20.75 17.43 -4.83
C LEU A 198 21.38 18.83 -4.88
N THR A 199 21.77 19.38 -3.74
CA THR A 199 22.43 20.70 -3.67
C THR A 199 23.72 20.68 -4.49
N LYS A 200 24.60 19.73 -4.17
CA LYS A 200 25.91 19.57 -4.82
C LYS A 200 25.81 19.36 -6.34
N LYS A 201 24.80 18.62 -6.81
CA LYS A 201 24.67 18.26 -8.23
C LYS A 201 23.89 19.26 -9.05
N PHE A 202 22.83 19.85 -8.50
CA PHE A 202 21.83 20.57 -9.29
C PHE A 202 21.58 22.00 -8.82
N VAL A 203 21.82 22.33 -7.54
CA VAL A 203 21.69 23.70 -7.03
C VAL A 203 22.96 24.50 -7.28
N ASP A 204 24.12 23.94 -6.94
CA ASP A 204 25.42 24.60 -7.14
C ASP A 204 25.71 24.84 -8.64
N THR A 205 25.16 23.97 -9.50
CA THR A 205 25.22 24.08 -10.95
C THR A 205 24.09 24.94 -11.54
N LYS A 206 23.20 25.48 -10.70
CA LYS A 206 22.07 26.36 -11.06
C LYS A 206 21.05 25.72 -12.00
N ILE A 207 20.91 24.40 -11.98
CA ILE A 207 19.91 23.67 -12.77
C ILE A 207 18.53 23.74 -12.09
N ILE A 208 18.49 23.64 -10.76
CA ILE A 208 17.26 23.81 -9.96
C ILE A 208 17.47 24.87 -8.87
N PRO A 209 16.41 25.57 -8.43
CA PRO A 209 16.52 26.54 -7.34
C PRO A 209 16.67 25.85 -5.98
N ALA A 210 17.43 26.47 -5.08
CA ALA A 210 17.68 25.96 -3.72
C ALA A 210 16.40 25.72 -2.90
N ARG A 211 15.30 26.43 -3.22
CA ARG A 211 13.99 26.24 -2.60
C ARG A 211 13.51 24.80 -2.68
N ILE A 212 13.67 24.13 -3.83
CA ILE A 212 13.19 22.76 -4.04
C ILE A 212 13.87 21.79 -3.06
N VAL A 213 15.16 21.96 -2.82
CA VAL A 213 15.89 21.15 -1.84
C VAL A 213 15.45 21.45 -0.41
N LYS A 214 15.22 22.74 -0.10
CA LYS A 214 14.73 23.14 1.22
C LYS A 214 13.35 22.54 1.52
N ASP A 215 12.48 22.47 0.52
CA ASP A 215 11.15 21.86 0.63
C ASP A 215 11.26 20.36 0.99
N TYR A 216 12.22 19.63 0.39
CA TYR A 216 12.57 18.26 0.77
C TYR A 216 13.07 18.15 2.21
N GLU A 217 14.02 19.00 2.62
CA GLU A 217 14.60 18.96 3.97
C GLU A 217 13.55 19.23 5.05
N ILE A 218 12.61 20.14 4.79
CA ILE A 218 11.48 20.40 5.68
C ILE A 218 10.60 19.16 5.80
N MET A 219 10.23 18.53 4.68
CA MET A 219 9.39 17.33 4.70
C MET A 219 10.08 16.17 5.44
N TYR A 220 11.36 15.92 5.15
CA TYR A 220 12.16 14.90 5.83
C TYR A 220 12.20 15.10 7.34
N GLU A 221 12.46 16.34 7.79
CA GLU A 221 12.51 16.66 9.22
C GLU A 221 11.13 16.58 9.88
N THR A 222 10.06 16.99 9.19
CA THR A 222 8.68 16.85 9.68
C THR A 222 8.33 15.38 9.90
N THR A 223 8.55 14.50 8.91
CA THR A 223 8.27 13.06 9.05
C THR A 223 9.12 12.45 10.18
N ARG A 224 10.40 12.79 10.27
CA ARG A 224 11.27 12.33 11.37
C ARG A 224 10.73 12.71 12.75
N LYS A 225 10.20 13.92 12.90
CA LYS A 225 9.59 14.39 14.14
C LYS A 225 8.28 13.67 14.47
N ILE A 226 7.50 13.31 13.46
CA ILE A 226 6.29 12.48 13.63
C ILE A 226 6.71 11.08 14.10
N ASP A 227 7.68 10.44 13.45
CA ASP A 227 8.18 9.10 13.81
C ASP A 227 8.71 9.04 15.26
N HIS A 228 9.32 10.13 15.73
CA HIS A 228 9.82 10.26 17.10
C HIS A 228 8.75 10.68 18.12
N GLY A 229 7.51 10.92 17.68
CA GLY A 229 6.41 11.37 18.52
C GLY A 229 6.52 12.83 18.99
N GLU A 230 7.44 13.63 18.42
CA GLU A 230 7.55 15.06 18.68
C GLU A 230 6.36 15.84 18.10
N ILE A 231 5.81 15.35 16.98
CA ILE A 231 4.56 15.82 16.37
C ILE A 231 3.50 14.73 16.55
N SER A 232 2.48 15.01 17.36
CA SER A 232 1.40 14.06 17.67
C SER A 232 0.07 14.42 17.02
N HIS A 233 0.04 15.48 16.20
CA HIS A 233 -1.14 15.93 15.49
C HIS A 233 -0.78 16.66 14.20
N VAL A 234 -1.45 16.29 13.11
CA VAL A 234 -1.43 17.01 11.84
C VAL A 234 -2.88 17.21 11.39
N SER A 235 -3.22 18.44 11.05
CA SER A 235 -4.55 18.79 10.54
C SER A 235 -4.67 18.45 9.05
N GLY A 236 -5.89 18.24 8.57
CA GLY A 236 -6.12 18.01 7.14
C GLY A 236 -5.64 19.16 6.25
N ARG A 237 -5.63 20.40 6.77
CA ARG A 237 -5.08 21.56 6.05
C ARG A 237 -3.55 21.48 5.92
N GLU A 238 -2.87 20.98 6.93
CA GLU A 238 -1.42 20.75 6.87
C GLU A 238 -1.07 19.63 5.90
N ILE A 239 -1.85 18.54 5.88
CA ILE A 239 -1.71 17.47 4.89
C ILE A 239 -1.85 18.03 3.47
N GLU A 240 -2.89 18.82 3.20
CA GLU A 240 -3.09 19.44 1.88
C GLU A 240 -1.91 20.32 1.48
N LYS A 241 -1.35 21.08 2.43
CA LYS A 241 -0.13 21.86 2.21
C LYS A 241 1.06 20.98 1.87
N TYR A 242 1.25 19.86 2.59
CA TYR A 242 2.35 18.92 2.31
C TYR A 242 2.20 18.28 0.94
N ILE A 243 0.99 17.88 0.54
CA ILE A 243 0.68 17.37 -0.80
C ILE A 243 1.11 18.38 -1.87
N GLY A 244 0.77 19.66 -1.70
CA GLY A 244 1.17 20.72 -2.64
C GLY A 244 2.69 20.85 -2.77
N VAL A 245 3.41 20.86 -1.65
CA VAL A 245 4.88 20.93 -1.63
C VAL A 245 5.52 19.71 -2.31
N VAL A 246 5.02 18.51 -2.00
CA VAL A 246 5.51 17.25 -2.58
C VAL A 246 5.24 17.22 -4.09
N SER A 247 4.07 17.69 -4.53
CA SER A 247 3.71 17.75 -5.96
C SER A 247 4.65 18.69 -6.73
N GLU A 248 4.90 19.90 -6.21
CA GLU A 248 5.85 20.85 -6.81
C GLU A 248 7.28 20.26 -6.88
N PHE A 249 7.69 19.51 -5.86
CA PHE A 249 8.98 18.85 -5.83
C PHE A 249 9.10 17.76 -6.89
N ILE A 250 8.12 16.86 -6.99
CA ILE A 250 8.09 15.78 -7.98
C ILE A 250 8.12 16.36 -9.39
N GLU A 251 7.28 17.36 -9.67
CA GLU A 251 7.27 18.04 -10.97
C GLU A 251 8.64 18.66 -11.30
N SER A 252 9.33 19.19 -10.29
CA SER A 252 10.70 19.70 -10.46
C SER A 252 11.71 18.60 -10.77
N MET A 253 11.58 17.42 -10.15
CA MET A 253 12.44 16.25 -10.45
C MET A 253 12.16 15.68 -11.85
N GLU A 254 10.90 15.61 -12.28
CA GLU A 254 10.54 15.18 -13.63
C GLU A 254 11.09 16.13 -14.70
N LYS A 255 10.95 17.45 -14.50
CA LYS A 255 11.55 18.46 -15.37
C LYS A 255 13.07 18.32 -15.40
N LEU A 256 13.70 18.13 -14.24
CA LEU A 256 15.14 17.91 -14.14
C LEU A 256 15.57 16.65 -14.90
N PHE A 257 14.83 15.54 -14.78
CA PHE A 257 15.09 14.31 -15.51
C PHE A 257 15.10 14.55 -17.01
N ASN A 258 14.07 15.22 -17.55
CA ASN A 258 13.95 15.53 -18.97
C ASN A 258 15.10 16.44 -19.46
N VAL A 259 15.51 17.42 -18.65
CA VAL A 259 16.65 18.29 -18.96
C VAL A 259 17.95 17.49 -19.00
N LEU A 260 18.17 16.59 -18.03
CA LEU A 260 19.35 15.73 -17.99
C LEU A 260 19.39 14.76 -19.18
N ASP A 261 18.25 14.15 -19.52
CA ASP A 261 18.12 13.23 -20.65
C ASP A 261 18.45 13.93 -21.97
N PHE A 262 17.87 15.11 -22.19
CA PHE A 262 18.20 15.94 -23.34
C PHE A 262 19.70 16.27 -23.42
N MET A 263 20.32 16.66 -22.29
CA MET A 263 21.75 16.97 -22.25
C MET A 263 22.62 15.74 -22.55
N ASN A 264 22.24 14.56 -22.07
CA ASN A 264 22.95 13.31 -22.34
C ASN A 264 22.84 12.93 -23.82
N LYS A 265 21.63 12.96 -24.39
CA LYS A 265 21.39 12.72 -25.82
C LYS A 265 22.19 13.69 -26.68
N LYS A 266 22.18 14.99 -26.35
CA LYS A 266 22.99 16.01 -27.03
C LYS A 266 24.48 15.71 -26.97
N LYS A 267 25.02 15.34 -25.80
CA LYS A 267 26.43 14.97 -25.64
C LYS A 267 26.79 13.77 -26.50
N MET A 268 25.94 12.74 -26.55
CA MET A 268 26.17 11.55 -27.38
C MET A 268 26.22 11.88 -28.86
N VAL A 269 25.24 12.63 -29.39
CA VAL A 269 25.22 13.05 -30.80
C VAL A 269 26.42 13.92 -31.13
N ASN A 270 26.77 14.87 -30.25
CA ASN A 270 27.93 15.73 -30.45
C ASN A 270 29.23 14.94 -30.48
N ALA A 271 29.45 14.03 -29.52
CA ALA A 271 30.64 13.19 -29.48
C ALA A 271 30.75 12.29 -30.73
N ALA A 272 29.65 11.68 -31.16
CA ALA A 272 29.62 10.86 -32.37
C ALA A 272 29.93 11.68 -33.64
N TYR A 273 29.36 12.89 -33.74
CA TYR A 273 29.60 13.80 -34.85
C TYR A 273 31.06 14.29 -34.87
N ASP A 274 31.61 14.70 -33.73
CA ASP A 274 32.98 15.20 -33.66
C ASP A 274 33.99 14.08 -33.98
N LYS A 275 33.76 12.86 -33.48
CA LYS A 275 34.52 11.65 -33.86
C LYS A 275 34.50 11.41 -35.38
N THR A 276 33.34 11.60 -35.99
CA THR A 276 33.14 11.45 -37.44
C THR A 276 33.91 12.51 -38.23
N ILE A 277 33.83 13.78 -37.82
CA ILE A 277 34.58 14.88 -38.44
C ILE A 277 36.08 14.65 -38.35
N ASP A 278 36.57 14.17 -37.21
CA ASP A 278 37.99 13.87 -37.04
C ASP A 278 38.46 12.69 -37.88
N ALA A 279 37.64 11.65 -38.04
CA ALA A 279 37.92 10.55 -38.95
C ALA A 279 38.03 11.03 -40.40
N CYS A 280 37.05 11.81 -40.87
CA CYS A 280 37.05 12.42 -42.21
C CYS A 280 38.27 13.33 -42.44
N GLY A 281 38.58 14.21 -41.47
CA GLY A 281 39.73 15.11 -41.54
C GLY A 281 41.07 14.37 -41.54
N SER A 282 41.17 13.28 -40.78
CA SER A 282 42.36 12.41 -40.76
C SER A 282 42.55 11.67 -42.08
N ALA A 283 41.46 11.19 -42.69
CA ALA A 283 41.47 10.56 -44.00
C ALA A 283 42.00 11.53 -45.08
N LEU A 284 41.47 12.75 -45.12
CA LEU A 284 41.93 13.82 -46.03
C LEU A 284 43.44 14.09 -45.89
N LYS A 285 43.93 14.17 -44.64
CA LYS A 285 45.36 14.38 -44.37
C LYS A 285 46.22 13.21 -44.87
N LYS A 286 45.79 11.96 -44.65
CA LYS A 286 46.48 10.76 -45.16
C LYS A 286 46.52 10.71 -46.68
N ALA A 287 45.48 11.21 -47.35
CA ALA A 287 45.42 11.35 -48.81
C ALA A 287 46.22 12.56 -49.35
N GLY A 288 47.01 13.24 -48.50
CA GLY A 288 47.82 14.39 -48.89
C GLY A 288 47.01 15.65 -49.19
N LYS A 289 45.76 15.75 -48.73
CA LYS A 289 44.90 16.93 -48.87
C LYS A 289 45.00 17.81 -47.63
N THR A 290 44.83 19.12 -47.80
CA THR A 290 44.71 20.06 -46.68
C THR A 290 43.44 19.77 -45.90
N LYS A 291 43.53 19.59 -44.58
CA LYS A 291 42.36 19.47 -43.69
C LYS A 291 41.76 20.88 -43.52
N PRO A 292 40.52 21.13 -43.99
CA PRO A 292 39.85 22.40 -43.74
C PRO A 292 39.62 22.61 -42.23
N LYS A 293 39.47 23.86 -41.78
CA LYS A 293 39.20 24.16 -40.36
C LYS A 293 37.71 24.01 -40.01
N ASN A 294 36.81 24.25 -40.97
CA ASN A 294 35.37 24.22 -40.74
C ASN A 294 34.80 22.81 -40.95
N HIS A 295 33.93 22.35 -40.04
CA HIS A 295 33.26 21.05 -40.13
C HIS A 295 32.51 20.87 -41.46
N SER A 296 31.81 21.90 -41.95
CA SER A 296 31.08 21.82 -43.23
C SER A 296 32.01 21.63 -44.43
N GLU A 297 33.18 22.30 -44.41
CA GLU A 297 34.19 22.17 -45.46
C GLU A 297 34.88 20.81 -45.41
N ILE A 298 35.16 20.27 -44.21
CA ILE A 298 35.70 18.92 -44.05
C ILE A 298 34.76 17.90 -44.71
N LEU A 299 33.45 17.99 -44.46
CA LEU A 299 32.47 17.09 -45.09
C LEU A 299 32.41 17.25 -46.61
N LYS A 300 32.46 18.48 -47.14
CA LYS A 300 32.51 18.74 -48.59
C LYS A 300 33.74 18.13 -49.25
N HIS A 301 34.93 18.35 -48.69
CA HIS A 301 36.17 17.80 -49.21
C HIS A 301 36.21 16.27 -49.10
N PHE A 302 35.71 15.71 -48.00
CA PHE A 302 35.63 14.27 -47.83
C PHE A 302 34.71 13.64 -48.89
N LYS A 303 33.53 14.22 -49.13
CA LYS A 303 32.63 13.78 -50.19
C LYS A 303 33.34 13.74 -51.55
N ILE A 304 33.99 14.84 -51.94
CA ILE A 304 34.68 14.95 -53.25
C ILE A 304 35.80 13.92 -53.39
N HIS A 305 36.60 13.70 -52.35
CA HIS A 305 37.83 12.91 -52.47
C HIS A 305 37.69 11.43 -52.10
N PHE A 306 36.68 11.04 -51.32
CA PHE A 306 36.48 9.66 -50.87
C PHE A 306 35.18 9.03 -51.37
N ILE A 307 34.08 9.79 -51.39
CA ILE A 307 32.77 9.23 -51.76
C ILE A 307 32.56 9.31 -53.28
N ASP A 308 32.76 10.49 -53.88
CA ASP A 308 32.56 10.70 -55.32
C ASP A 308 33.60 9.92 -56.17
N THR A 309 34.76 9.60 -55.58
CA THR A 309 35.81 8.75 -56.17
C THR A 309 35.54 7.24 -56.01
N GLY A 310 34.50 6.86 -55.24
CA GLY A 310 34.13 5.47 -54.99
C GLY A 310 35.00 4.74 -53.96
N LEU A 311 35.89 5.44 -53.24
CA LEU A 311 36.73 4.84 -52.19
C LEU A 311 35.92 4.47 -50.93
N VAL A 312 34.81 5.17 -50.70
CA VAL A 312 33.86 4.93 -49.59
C VAL A 312 32.44 4.88 -50.17
N SER A 313 31.59 3.97 -49.67
CA SER A 313 30.20 3.81 -50.16
C SER A 313 29.41 5.13 -50.07
N LYS A 314 28.53 5.34 -51.06
CA LYS A 314 27.60 6.47 -51.09
C LYS A 314 26.60 6.45 -49.92
N ASP A 315 26.34 5.29 -49.33
CA ASP A 315 25.44 5.17 -48.17
C ASP A 315 25.93 5.99 -46.97
N HIS A 316 27.25 6.13 -46.83
CA HIS A 316 27.85 6.96 -45.79
C HIS A 316 27.56 8.47 -45.98
N LEU A 317 27.24 8.93 -47.20
CA LEU A 317 26.89 10.33 -47.42
C LEU A 317 25.58 10.70 -46.74
N GLU A 318 24.57 9.84 -46.84
CA GLU A 318 23.26 10.09 -46.23
C GLU A 318 23.36 10.05 -44.70
N ILE A 319 24.14 9.10 -44.16
CA ILE A 319 24.47 9.04 -42.73
C ILE A 319 25.16 10.32 -42.26
N LEU A 320 26.16 10.82 -43.00
CA LEU A 320 26.88 12.05 -42.66
C LEU A 320 25.98 13.29 -42.65
N LYS A 321 25.10 13.43 -43.66
CA LYS A 321 24.11 14.51 -43.71
C LYS A 321 23.16 14.42 -42.51
N LYS A 322 22.68 13.22 -42.20
CA LYS A 322 21.77 12.97 -41.07
C LYS A 322 22.43 13.32 -39.73
N MET A 323 23.67 12.88 -39.50
CA MET A 323 24.43 13.24 -38.29
C MET A 323 24.64 14.76 -38.17
N HIS A 324 24.93 15.45 -39.28
CA HIS A 324 25.05 16.90 -39.29
C HIS A 324 23.73 17.61 -38.96
N SER A 325 22.62 17.13 -39.55
CA SER A 325 21.28 17.63 -39.26
C SER A 325 20.90 17.43 -37.80
N ASN A 326 21.14 16.24 -37.25
CA ASN A 326 20.83 15.90 -35.87
C ASN A 326 21.62 16.78 -34.90
N LYS A 327 22.93 17.00 -35.14
CA LYS A 327 23.72 17.96 -34.35
C LYS A 327 23.09 19.35 -34.35
N LYS A 328 22.72 19.85 -35.53
CA LYS A 328 22.11 21.19 -35.68
C LYS A 328 20.77 21.29 -34.93
N ALA A 329 19.94 20.25 -35.00
CA ALA A 329 18.68 20.14 -34.28
C ALA A 329 18.86 20.19 -32.75
N PHE A 330 19.83 19.46 -32.20
CA PHE A 330 20.19 19.53 -30.78
C PHE A 330 20.79 20.88 -30.36
N ASP A 331 21.47 21.57 -31.27
CA ASP A 331 22.01 22.91 -31.03
C ASP A 331 20.93 23.99 -31.05
N SER A 332 19.90 23.83 -31.89
CA SER A 332 18.75 24.74 -31.95
C SER A 332 17.61 24.38 -31.01
N GLY A 333 17.66 23.24 -30.32
CA GLY A 333 16.59 22.76 -29.43
C GLY A 333 15.39 22.10 -30.15
N ASN A 334 15.45 21.91 -31.47
CA ASN A 334 14.35 21.35 -32.27
C ASN A 334 14.58 19.86 -32.50
N VAL A 335 14.32 19.04 -31.48
CA VAL A 335 14.67 17.61 -31.46
C VAL A 335 13.45 16.69 -31.64
N SER A 336 12.24 17.25 -31.83
CA SER A 336 10.98 16.49 -31.96
C SER A 336 10.99 15.43 -33.07
N ASP A 337 11.82 15.63 -34.09
CA ASP A 337 11.80 14.83 -35.31
C ASP A 337 12.90 13.75 -35.34
N ILE A 338 13.68 13.61 -34.26
CA ILE A 338 14.77 12.63 -34.17
C ILE A 338 14.32 11.47 -33.28
N SER A 339 14.24 10.26 -33.84
CA SER A 339 13.91 9.07 -33.07
C SER A 339 15.04 8.68 -32.09
N GLU A 340 14.69 8.03 -30.99
CA GLU A 340 15.70 7.57 -30.02
C GLU A 340 16.70 6.60 -30.65
N ASP A 341 16.24 5.67 -31.49
CA ASP A 341 17.08 4.72 -32.21
C ASP A 341 18.17 5.42 -33.04
N GLU A 342 17.85 6.57 -33.63
CA GLU A 342 18.82 7.36 -34.40
C GLU A 342 19.88 8.03 -33.52
N ILE A 343 19.48 8.49 -32.33
CA ILE A 343 20.40 9.08 -31.35
C ILE A 343 21.39 8.00 -30.89
N TYR A 344 20.91 6.82 -30.50
CA TYR A 344 21.76 5.72 -30.04
C TYR A 344 22.61 5.14 -31.16
N SER A 345 22.09 5.05 -32.39
CA SER A 345 22.83 4.56 -33.56
C SER A 345 23.93 5.51 -34.04
N SER A 346 23.94 6.77 -33.58
CA SER A 346 24.95 7.77 -34.00
C SER A 346 26.39 7.30 -33.77
N ASN A 347 26.66 6.59 -32.68
CA ASN A 347 27.99 6.01 -32.41
C ASN A 347 28.33 4.82 -33.31
N VAL A 348 27.34 4.01 -33.66
CA VAL A 348 27.50 2.89 -34.61
C VAL A 348 27.84 3.45 -35.98
N TYR A 349 27.12 4.47 -36.43
CA TYR A 349 27.38 5.17 -37.69
C TYR A 349 28.80 5.77 -37.74
N ALA A 350 29.22 6.46 -36.68
CA ALA A 350 30.57 7.02 -36.59
C ALA A 350 31.66 5.93 -36.69
N THR A 351 31.43 4.80 -36.02
CA THR A 351 32.39 3.68 -35.99
C THR A 351 32.44 2.94 -37.33
N ASN A 352 31.29 2.69 -37.96
CA ASN A 352 31.21 2.06 -39.29
C ASN A 352 31.94 2.90 -40.35
N LEU A 353 31.77 4.22 -40.33
CA LEU A 353 32.50 5.11 -41.24
C LEU A 353 34.01 5.09 -40.96
N GLN A 354 34.43 5.09 -39.70
CA GLN A 354 35.84 5.00 -39.33
C GLN A 354 36.49 3.72 -39.85
N ASN A 355 35.78 2.58 -39.76
CA ASN A 355 36.24 1.30 -40.31
C ASN A 355 36.33 1.36 -41.84
N ALA A 356 35.29 1.86 -42.51
CA ALA A 356 35.28 2.01 -43.97
C ALA A 356 36.44 2.89 -44.47
N ILE A 357 36.79 3.97 -43.75
CA ILE A 357 37.97 4.80 -44.03
C ILE A 357 39.27 4.02 -43.83
N GLY A 358 39.34 3.18 -42.80
CA GLY A 358 40.51 2.35 -42.48
C GLY A 358 40.85 1.33 -43.58
N ASP A 359 39.83 0.81 -44.26
CA ASP A 359 39.98 -0.19 -45.32
C ASP A 359 40.45 0.41 -46.66
N VAL A 360 40.45 1.74 -46.80
CA VAL A 360 40.91 2.43 -48.01
C VAL A 360 42.44 2.34 -48.15
N LYS A 361 42.91 1.61 -49.17
CA LYS A 361 44.33 1.56 -49.55
C LYS A 361 44.76 2.86 -50.24
N ILE A 362 45.28 3.81 -49.47
CA ILE A 362 45.85 5.07 -50.00
C ILE A 362 47.27 4.77 -50.53
N GLY A 363 47.45 4.79 -51.85
CA GLY A 363 48.75 4.54 -52.48
C GLY A 363 49.80 5.59 -52.12
N ASN A 364 50.90 5.16 -51.50
CA ASN A 364 52.09 6.00 -51.28
C ASN A 364 52.73 6.35 -52.63
N GLY A 365 52.98 7.64 -52.86
CA GLY A 365 53.73 8.12 -54.02
C GLY A 365 55.11 7.46 -54.11
N THR A 366 55.31 6.61 -55.10
CA THR A 366 56.61 6.02 -55.44
C THR A 366 57.50 7.09 -56.07
N LYS A 367 58.57 7.47 -55.36
CA LYS A 367 59.77 8.08 -55.97
C LYS A 367 60.26 7.13 -57.07
N LYS A 368 60.25 7.57 -58.32
CA LYS A 368 60.98 6.92 -59.42
C LYS A 368 62.47 6.90 -59.06
N SER A 369 63.04 5.74 -58.79
CA SER A 369 64.48 5.51 -58.79
C SER A 369 64.91 5.02 -60.18
N SER A 370 65.78 5.80 -60.80
CA SER A 370 66.43 5.53 -62.08
C SER A 370 67.32 4.27 -62.01
N PRO A 371 67.51 3.53 -63.12
CA PRO A 371 68.29 2.28 -63.10
C PRO A 371 69.79 2.54 -62.94
N LYS A 372 70.41 1.97 -61.89
CA LYS A 372 71.88 1.93 -61.75
C LYS A 372 72.45 0.86 -62.69
N LYS A 373 73.31 1.30 -63.60
CA LYS A 373 74.19 0.48 -64.45
C LYS A 373 74.99 -0.53 -63.62
N GLN A 374 74.88 -1.81 -63.96
CA GLN A 374 75.88 -2.82 -63.61
C GLN A 374 77.17 -2.55 -64.40
N LYS A 375 78.28 -2.30 -63.69
CA LYS A 375 79.64 -2.55 -64.18
C LYS A 375 80.17 -3.73 -63.38
N GLY A 376 80.55 -4.79 -64.08
CA GLY A 376 81.01 -6.05 -63.48
C GLY A 376 82.51 -6.10 -63.16
N LYS A 377 82.96 -7.37 -63.06
CA LYS A 377 84.28 -7.93 -62.73
C LYS A 377 84.44 -8.26 -61.24
N LYS A 378 84.82 -9.47 -60.83
CA LYS A 378 85.57 -10.55 -61.52
C LYS A 378 84.89 -11.90 -61.38
#